data_AF-A0A382XDE1-F1
#
_entry.id   AF-A0A382XDE1-F1
#
_cell.length_a   1.000
_cell.length_b   1.000
_cell.length_c   1.000
_cell.angle_alpha   90.00
_cell.angle_beta   90.00
_cell.angle_gamma   90.00
#
_symmetry.space_group_name_H-M   'P 1'
#
loop_
_entity.id
_entity.type
_entity.pdbx_description
1 polymer ?
#
loop_
_entity_poly.entity_id
_entity_poly.type
_entity_poly.pdbx_seq_one_letter_code
_entity_poly.pdbx_strand_id
1 'polypeptide(L)'
;MIPEGNIDLEGIRSFGRNLDRVGRLYFRYEMRGMHRVPEGGTLIAGNHSGGKLPIDMFLFGIAWHQHFDYQRPVYTLAHDILFKGAPWLTEKLRSIGVVQACTENADRLLTNGQSLLVL
;
A
#
# COMPACT_ATOMS: atom_id res chain seq x y z
N MET A 1 -8.89 12.02 4.15
CA MET A 1 -10.22 11.40 3.96
C MET A 1 -10.04 10.13 3.15
N ILE A 2 -10.40 8.99 3.72
CA ILE A 2 -10.35 7.69 3.03
C ILE A 2 -11.21 7.79 1.75
N PRO A 3 -10.71 7.36 0.59
CA PRO A 3 -11.47 7.43 -0.65
C PRO A 3 -12.79 6.67 -0.52
N GLU A 4 -13.89 7.31 -0.92
CA GLU A 4 -15.17 6.64 -1.17
C GLU A 4 -15.03 5.88 -2.50
N GLY A 5 -14.56 4.64 -2.42
CA GLY A 5 -14.31 3.81 -3.59
C GLY A 5 -13.49 2.58 -3.22
N ASN A 6 -13.81 1.45 -3.84
CA ASN A 6 -13.00 0.25 -3.70
C ASN A 6 -11.62 0.48 -4.32
N ILE A 7 -10.60 -0.09 -3.69
CA ILE A 7 -9.25 -0.16 -4.26
C ILE A 7 -9.34 -0.88 -5.61
N ASP A 8 -8.64 -0.36 -6.61
CA ASP A 8 -8.53 -0.93 -7.96
C ASP A 8 -7.58 -2.14 -7.94
N LEU A 9 -8.09 -3.27 -7.42
CA LEU A 9 -7.32 -4.50 -7.28
C LEU A 9 -6.88 -5.07 -8.64
N GLU A 10 -7.68 -4.89 -9.69
CA GLU A 10 -7.33 -5.31 -11.04
C GLU A 10 -6.17 -4.47 -11.58
N GLY A 11 -6.22 -3.15 -11.41
CA GLY A 11 -5.13 -2.25 -11.75
C GLY A 11 -3.86 -2.55 -10.96
N ILE A 12 -3.96 -2.81 -9.64
CA ILE A 12 -2.83 -3.25 -8.81
C ILE A 12 -2.26 -4.57 -9.32
N ARG A 13 -3.09 -5.54 -9.69
CA ARG A 13 -2.64 -6.83 -10.23
C ARG A 13 -1.93 -6.65 -11.57
N SER A 14 -2.50 -5.85 -12.47
CA SER A 14 -1.94 -5.60 -13.80
C SER A 14 -0.60 -4.86 -13.72
N PHE A 15 -0.56 -3.74 -12.98
CA PHE A 15 0.65 -2.93 -12.79
C PHE A 15 1.72 -3.67 -11.96
N GLY A 16 1.28 -4.34 -10.90
CA GLY A 16 2.14 -5.05 -9.96
C GLY A 16 2.97 -6.14 -10.61
N ARG A 17 2.48 -6.85 -11.63
CA ARG A 17 3.26 -7.88 -12.35
C ARG A 17 4.55 -7.33 -12.97
N ASN A 18 4.49 -6.13 -13.58
CA ASN A 18 5.67 -5.54 -14.20
C ASN A 18 6.63 -4.99 -13.15
N LEU A 19 6.08 -4.34 -12.12
CA LEU A 19 6.89 -3.77 -11.05
C LEU A 19 7.52 -4.85 -10.16
N ASP A 20 6.87 -6.00 -9.97
CA ASP A 20 7.42 -7.17 -9.30
C ASP A 20 8.67 -7.70 -10.01
N ARG A 21 8.61 -7.81 -11.35
CA ARG A 21 9.77 -8.23 -12.16
C ARG A 21 10.94 -7.27 -12.00
N VAL A 22 10.70 -5.97 -12.09
CA VAL A 22 11.74 -4.95 -11.86
C VAL A 22 12.26 -5.03 -10.43
N GLY A 23 11.36 -5.19 -9.46
CA GLY A 23 11.67 -5.41 -8.05
C GLY A 23 12.65 -6.55 -7.85
N ARG A 24 12.34 -7.73 -8.38
CA ARG A 24 13.17 -8.93 -8.22
C ARG A 24 14.49 -8.86 -8.99
N LEU A 25 14.50 -8.23 -10.17
CA LEU A 25 15.71 -8.15 -11.00
C LEU A 25 16.68 -7.07 -10.52
N TYR A 26 16.18 -5.87 -10.21
CA TYR A 26 17.01 -4.72 -9.85
C TYR A 26 17.22 -4.62 -8.34
N PHE A 27 16.13 -4.53 -7.58
CA PHE A 27 16.19 -4.39 -6.12
C PHE A 27 16.48 -5.72 -5.42
N ARG A 28 16.24 -6.85 -6.08
CA ARG A 28 16.41 -8.21 -5.54
C ARG A 28 15.68 -8.37 -4.21
N TYR A 29 14.49 -7.77 -4.12
CA TYR A 29 13.72 -7.77 -2.88
C TYR A 29 13.24 -9.19 -2.56
N GLU A 30 13.20 -9.51 -1.27
CA GLU A 30 12.63 -10.74 -0.74
C GLU A 30 11.63 -10.40 0.35
N MET A 31 10.47 -11.05 0.31
CA MET A 31 9.47 -10.97 1.38
C MET A 31 9.55 -12.23 2.24
N ARG A 32 9.79 -12.06 3.53
CA ARG A 32 9.88 -13.15 4.51
C ARG A 32 8.91 -12.92 5.66
N GLY A 33 8.43 -13.98 6.29
CA GLY A 33 7.64 -13.87 7.52
C GLY A 33 6.16 -13.49 7.34
N MET A 34 5.62 -13.48 6.12
CA MET A 34 4.20 -13.15 5.88
C MET A 34 3.21 -14.05 6.64
N HIS A 35 3.60 -15.30 6.93
CA HIS A 35 2.82 -16.22 7.77
C HIS A 35 2.60 -15.74 9.22
N ARG A 36 3.32 -14.70 9.67
CA ARG A 36 3.17 -14.10 11.01
C ARG A 36 2.12 -13.00 11.04
N VAL A 37 1.61 -12.57 9.88
CA VAL A 37 0.59 -11.53 9.81
C VAL A 37 -0.70 -12.10 10.41
N PRO A 38 -1.29 -11.46 11.42
CA PRO A 38 -2.51 -11.97 12.03
C PRO A 38 -3.71 -11.85 11.08
N GLU A 39 -4.77 -12.60 11.37
CA GLU A 39 -6.05 -12.44 10.71
C GLU A 39 -6.68 -11.07 11.03
N GLY A 40 -7.50 -10.54 10.11
CA GLY A 40 -8.23 -9.28 10.31
C GLY A 40 -7.42 -8.00 9.99
N GLY A 41 -7.79 -6.88 10.61
CA GLY A 41 -7.08 -5.61 10.45
C GLY A 41 -5.69 -5.65 11.07
N THR A 42 -4.69 -5.06 10.44
CA THR A 42 -3.30 -5.09 10.94
C THR A 42 -2.61 -3.77 10.68
N LEU A 43 -1.93 -3.24 11.70
CA LEU A 43 -0.99 -2.13 11.55
C LEU A 43 0.40 -2.70 11.28
N ILE A 44 0.96 -2.36 10.13
CA ILE A 44 2.32 -2.68 9.72
C ILE A 44 3.12 -1.39 9.84
N ALA A 45 4.07 -1.37 10.77
CA ALA A 45 5.04 -0.31 10.91
C ALA A 45 6.36 -0.78 10.29
N GLY A 46 6.86 -0.04 9.31
CA GLY A 46 8.15 -0.23 8.70
C GLY A 46 8.96 1.07 8.67
N ASN A 47 10.16 0.97 8.13
CA ASN A 47 11.04 2.10 7.85
C ASN A 47 10.88 2.56 6.40
N HIS A 48 10.96 3.86 6.16
CA HIS A 48 11.10 4.39 4.81
C HIS A 48 12.58 4.33 4.33
N SER A 49 12.87 3.44 3.37
CA SER A 49 14.21 3.19 2.83
C SER A 49 14.31 3.27 1.31
N GLY A 50 13.30 3.83 0.65
CA GLY A 50 13.34 4.15 -0.79
C GLY A 50 13.97 5.51 -1.14
N GLY A 51 14.49 6.25 -0.15
CA GLY A 51 15.05 7.59 -0.37
C GLY A 51 13.96 8.61 -0.64
N LYS A 52 13.96 9.23 -1.82
CA LYS A 52 12.92 10.21 -2.22
C LYS A 52 11.66 9.55 -2.79
N LEU A 53 11.73 8.27 -3.15
CA LEU A 53 10.63 7.53 -3.76
C LEU A 53 10.16 6.41 -2.82
N PRO A 54 8.85 6.18 -2.68
CA PRO A 54 8.30 5.12 -1.85
C PRO A 54 8.37 3.75 -2.54
N ILE A 55 9.57 3.33 -2.99
CA ILE A 55 9.78 2.04 -3.68
C ILE A 55 9.47 0.86 -2.74
N ASP A 56 9.90 0.97 -1.49
CA ASP A 56 9.58 0.06 -0.39
C ASP A 56 8.06 -0.12 -0.21
N MET A 57 7.29 0.96 -0.21
CA MET A 57 5.82 0.91 -0.17
C MET A 57 5.25 0.07 -1.32
N PHE A 58 5.72 0.32 -2.55
CA PHE A 58 5.21 -0.38 -3.72
C PHE A 58 5.59 -1.87 -3.73
N LEU A 59 6.84 -2.21 -3.40
CA LEU A 59 7.29 -3.59 -3.37
C LEU A 59 6.61 -4.38 -2.23
N PHE A 60 6.46 -3.76 -1.05
CA PHE A 60 5.69 -4.35 0.04
C PHE A 60 4.23 -4.56 -0.37
N GLY A 61 3.59 -3.54 -0.96
CA GLY A 61 2.22 -3.64 -1.45
C GLY A 61 2.05 -4.80 -2.43
N ILE A 62 2.94 -4.96 -3.40
CA ILE A 62 2.90 -6.09 -4.34
C ILE A 62 3.00 -7.44 -3.61
N ALA A 63 4.00 -7.59 -2.74
CA ALA A 63 4.20 -8.83 -2.00
C ALA A 63 3.01 -9.17 -1.09
N TRP A 64 2.42 -8.15 -0.45
CA TRP A 64 1.23 -8.27 0.38
C TRP A 64 0.04 -8.78 -0.42
N HIS A 65 -0.29 -8.11 -1.53
CA HIS A 65 -1.43 -8.49 -2.37
C HIS A 65 -1.23 -9.87 -2.99
N GLN A 66 -0.02 -10.24 -3.40
CA GLN A 66 0.29 -11.59 -3.88
C GLN A 66 0.08 -12.64 -2.79
N HIS A 67 0.53 -12.38 -1.55
CA HIS A 67 0.42 -13.32 -0.44
C HIS A 67 -1.04 -13.64 -0.07
N PHE A 68 -1.91 -12.63 -0.10
CA PHE A 68 -3.34 -12.78 0.23
C PHE A 68 -4.24 -12.97 -0.99
N ASP A 69 -3.68 -13.33 -2.15
CA ASP A 69 -4.38 -13.44 -3.44
C ASP A 69 -5.36 -12.29 -3.72
N TYR A 70 -4.91 -11.07 -3.42
CA TYR A 70 -5.63 -9.82 -3.63
C TYR A 70 -6.96 -9.74 -2.86
N GLN A 71 -7.23 -10.63 -1.90
CA GLN A 71 -8.45 -10.61 -1.06
C GLN A 71 -8.35 -9.65 0.12
N ARG A 72 -7.13 -9.26 0.49
CA ARG A 72 -6.85 -8.39 1.64
C ARG A 72 -6.03 -7.19 1.19
N PRO A 73 -6.66 -6.06 0.82
CA PRO A 73 -5.92 -4.86 0.46
C PRO A 73 -5.13 -4.30 1.64
N VAL A 74 -4.01 -3.63 1.32
CA VAL A 74 -3.25 -2.82 2.29
C VAL A 74 -3.32 -1.35 1.89
N TYR A 75 -3.65 -0.51 2.86
CA TYR A 75 -3.66 0.94 2.73
C TYR A 75 -2.32 1.50 3.19
N THR A 76 -1.90 2.65 2.66
CA THR A 76 -0.69 3.34 3.15
C THR A 76 -1.03 4.78 3.51
N LEU A 77 -0.55 5.24 4.67
CA LEU A 77 -0.60 6.65 5.02
C LEU A 77 0.48 7.45 4.28
N ALA A 78 0.10 8.57 3.68
CA ALA A 78 0.99 9.44 2.94
C ALA A 78 0.83 10.90 3.35
N HIS A 79 1.93 11.66 3.36
CA HIS A 79 1.90 13.09 3.59
C HIS A 79 0.98 13.82 2.61
N ASP A 80 0.34 14.88 3.09
CA ASP A 80 -0.63 15.69 2.36
C ASP A 80 -0.08 16.28 1.06
N ILE A 81 1.23 16.53 0.98
CA ILE A 81 1.91 17.05 -0.22
C ILE A 81 1.66 16.22 -1.48
N LEU A 82 1.51 14.90 -1.34
CA LEU A 82 1.25 14.00 -2.46
C LEU A 82 -0.14 14.20 -3.08
N PHE A 83 -1.05 14.85 -2.36
CA PHE A 83 -2.42 15.12 -2.80
C PHE A 83 -2.64 16.56 -3.29
N LYS A 84 -1.61 17.42 -3.17
CA LYS A 84 -1.63 18.81 -3.65
C LYS A 84 -1.15 18.96 -5.09
N GLY A 85 -0.71 17.87 -5.71
CA GLY A 85 -0.26 17.82 -7.10
C GLY A 85 -1.42 17.81 -8.10
N ALA A 86 -1.19 17.21 -9.26
CA ALA A 86 -2.20 17.09 -10.31
C ALA A 86 -3.37 16.18 -9.88
N PRO A 87 -4.64 16.50 -10.24
CA PRO A 87 -5.81 15.72 -9.83
C PRO A 87 -5.73 14.22 -10.17
N TRP A 88 -5.22 13.89 -11.36
CA TRP A 88 -5.05 12.51 -11.81
C TRP A 88 -4.09 11.72 -10.93
N LEU A 89 -3.08 12.37 -10.33
CA LEU A 89 -2.15 11.72 -9.42
C LEU A 89 -2.84 11.37 -8.09
N THR A 90 -3.62 12.32 -7.56
CA THR A 90 -4.44 12.11 -6.37
C THR A 90 -5.42 10.96 -6.55
N GLU A 91 -6.11 10.89 -7.69
CA GLU A 91 -7.01 9.80 -8.03
C GLU A 91 -6.26 8.47 -8.11
N LYS A 92 -5.09 8.44 -8.77
CA LYS A 92 -4.28 7.22 -8.89
C LYS A 92 -3.75 6.73 -7.55
N LEU A 93 -3.29 7.63 -6.68
CA LEU A 93 -2.82 7.30 -5.33
C LEU A 93 -3.97 6.69 -4.50
N ARG A 94 -5.15 7.31 -4.55
CA ARG A 94 -6.34 6.79 -3.86
C ARG A 94 -6.75 5.42 -4.39
N SER A 95 -6.72 5.22 -5.71
CA SER A 95 -7.12 3.97 -6.34
C SER A 95 -6.25 2.78 -5.93
N ILE A 96 -5.01 3.03 -5.49
CA ILE A 96 -4.09 2.00 -5.00
C ILE A 96 -4.00 1.92 -3.47
N GLY A 97 -4.91 2.59 -2.75
CA GLY A 97 -4.99 2.51 -1.28
C GLY A 97 -4.11 3.50 -0.53
N VAL A 98 -3.54 4.51 -1.20
CA VAL A 98 -2.81 5.58 -0.51
C VAL A 98 -3.80 6.61 0.02
N VAL A 99 -3.75 6.85 1.33
CA VAL A 99 -4.63 7.77 2.03
C VAL A 99 -3.83 8.83 2.78
N GLN A 100 -4.42 10.00 2.99
CA GLN A 100 -3.76 11.06 3.74
C GLN A 100 -3.44 10.60 5.17
N ALA A 101 -2.22 10.90 5.61
CA ALA A 101 -1.78 10.63 6.97
C ALA A 101 -2.56 11.49 7.97
N CYS A 102 -3.43 10.85 8.76
CA CYS A 102 -4.00 11.39 9.99
C CYS A 102 -4.52 10.23 10.85
N THR A 103 -4.61 10.46 12.17
CA THR A 103 -5.03 9.43 13.13
C THR A 103 -6.44 8.94 12.85
N GLU A 104 -7.33 9.81 12.38
CA GLU A 104 -8.73 9.47 12.09
C GLU A 104 -8.85 8.49 10.91
N ASN A 105 -8.02 8.64 9.86
CA ASN A 105 -8.00 7.68 8.76
C ASN A 105 -7.42 6.33 9.23
N ALA A 106 -6.38 6.35 10.07
CA ALA A 106 -5.78 5.14 10.61
C ALA A 106 -6.77 4.35 11.47
N ASP A 107 -7.41 5.03 12.42
CA ASP A 107 -8.43 4.46 13.31
C ASP A 107 -9.60 3.88 12.53
N ARG A 108 -10.12 4.63 11.55
CA ARG A 108 -11.23 4.17 10.71
C ARG A 108 -10.84 2.95 9.86
N LEU A 109 -9.62 2.86 9.34
CA LEU A 109 -9.18 1.69 8.58
C LEU A 109 -9.08 0.45 9.48
N LEU A 110 -8.39 0.58 10.62
CA LEU A 110 -8.16 -0.52 11.55
C LEU A 110 -9.46 -1.04 12.17
N THR A 111 -10.36 -0.14 12.57
CA THR A 111 -11.69 -0.50 13.12
C THR A 111 -12.58 -1.22 12.10
N ASN A 112 -12.40 -0.94 10.81
CA ASN A 112 -13.09 -1.64 9.72
C ASN A 112 -12.37 -2.93 9.27
N GLY A 113 -11.42 -3.43 10.06
CA GLY A 113 -10.68 -4.66 9.76
C GLY A 113 -9.70 -4.54 8.58
N GLN A 114 -9.38 -3.32 8.13
CA GLN A 114 -8.44 -3.10 7.04
C GLN A 114 -7.00 -3.13 7.54
N SER A 115 -6.08 -3.46 6.64
CA SER A 115 -4.64 -3.48 6.95
C SER A 115 -3.99 -2.16 6.50
N LEU A 116 -3.11 -1.62 7.35
CA LEU A 116 -2.51 -0.31 7.19
C LEU A 116 -0.99 -0.40 7.29
N LEU A 117 -0.30 0.14 6.30
CA LEU A 117 1.14 0.32 6.26
C LEU A 117 1.50 1.76 6.61
N VAL A 118 2.48 1.91 7.49
CA VAL A 118 3.16 3.16 7.82
C VAL A 118 4.66 2.92 7.66
N LEU A 119 5.35 3.79 6.92
CA LEU A 119 6.79 3.74 6.63
C LEU A 119 7.47 5.05 7.03
#